data_AF-A0AAW0Q3V7-F1
#
_entry.id   AF-A0AAW0Q3V7-F1
#
_cell.length_a   1.000
_cell.length_b   1.000
_cell.length_c   1.000
_cell.angle_alpha   90.00
_cell.angle_beta   90.00
_cell.angle_gamma   90.00
#
_symmetry.space_group_name_H-M   'P 1'
#
loop_
_entity.id
_entity.type
_entity.pdbx_description
1 polymer ?
#
loop_
_entity_poly.entity_id
_entity_poly.type
_entity_poly.pdbx_seq_one_letter_code
_entity_poly.pdbx_strand_id
1 'polypeptide(L)'
;MQKFSSSGGHSDTLPRDADLQLRLADCGTSGDSKENGAGNHYLSQQPEQAPLCTKRRVLVGLDVICLCVASIPFFACELKAVTPYRRGFFCGDTSITYPYVEREAIPDSLLIAGGIAITGLTIALGECFRVKFRSVHSRAFVQNRYVSCLYKELGSFLFGCCIGQSLTNMAKLSVGRLRPNFLSVCNITYSSINCTPGSYIPVAPCRQTNAKLVEEARKSFFSGHASFAMYTMMYLAFYLQARLSWRGARLLRPLIQFLLVMIAIYTGLSRISDYRHHPTDVLTGFIQGGLTAYWVAFYISSMFKRCSRPDLSPTLESPLSSQQTVC
;
A
#
# COMPACT_ATOMS: atom_id res chain seq x y z
N MET A 1 16.07 2.59 -62.34
CA MET A 1 15.05 1.98 -63.22
C MET A 1 13.91 1.46 -62.35
N GLN A 2 12.67 1.85 -62.71
CA GLN A 2 11.34 1.26 -62.44
C GLN A 2 10.97 0.87 -60.97
N LYS A 3 10.06 1.56 -60.26
CA LYS A 3 8.59 1.74 -60.45
C LYS A 3 7.84 0.46 -60.80
N PHE A 4 6.99 0.00 -59.88
CA PHE A 4 5.63 -0.45 -60.18
C PHE A 4 4.65 -0.07 -59.06
N SER A 5 3.43 0.24 -59.48
CA SER A 5 2.30 0.86 -58.79
C SER A 5 1.07 -0.04 -58.94
N SER A 6 0.03 0.26 -58.15
CA SER A 6 -1.41 -0.06 -58.31
C SER A 6 -1.91 -1.19 -57.38
N SER A 7 -2.68 -0.89 -56.32
CA SER A 7 -4.14 -0.59 -56.22
C SER A 7 -4.93 -1.88 -55.92
N GLY A 8 -5.92 -1.99 -55.04
CA GLY A 8 -6.68 -1.11 -54.15
C GLY A 8 -7.75 -2.00 -53.46
N GLY A 9 -8.36 -1.55 -52.35
CA GLY A 9 -9.49 -2.26 -51.72
C GLY A 9 -9.78 -1.84 -50.27
N HIS A 10 -10.87 -1.08 -50.10
CA HIS A 10 -11.47 -0.60 -48.84
C HIS A 10 -12.01 -1.71 -47.94
N SER A 11 -11.91 -1.52 -46.61
CA SER A 11 -13.05 -1.61 -45.66
C SER A 11 -12.62 -1.24 -44.22
N ASP A 12 -13.02 -0.02 -43.83
CA ASP A 12 -13.53 0.48 -42.53
C ASP A 12 -13.14 -0.17 -41.18
N THR A 13 -12.56 0.64 -40.29
CA THR A 13 -13.18 0.99 -38.98
C THR A 13 -12.49 2.20 -38.35
N LEU A 14 -13.29 3.24 -38.10
CA LEU A 14 -12.91 4.60 -37.70
C LEU A 14 -12.43 4.75 -36.23
N PRO A 15 -11.76 5.88 -35.91
CA PRO A 15 -11.24 6.22 -34.59
C PRO A 15 -12.29 6.88 -33.68
N ARG A 16 -12.25 6.55 -32.38
CA ARG A 16 -13.09 7.05 -31.28
C ARG A 16 -12.99 8.55 -30.99
N ASP A 17 -12.27 9.33 -31.80
CA ASP A 17 -11.99 10.74 -31.54
C ASP A 17 -12.97 11.72 -32.21
N ALA A 18 -13.82 11.25 -33.13
CA ALA A 18 -14.81 12.10 -33.79
C ALA A 18 -16.07 12.38 -32.94
N ASP A 19 -16.45 11.45 -32.06
CA ASP A 19 -17.67 11.57 -31.24
C ASP A 19 -17.51 12.55 -30.06
N LEU A 20 -16.26 12.86 -29.67
CA LEU A 20 -15.95 13.81 -28.61
C LEU A 20 -15.94 15.27 -29.09
N GLN A 21 -15.62 15.52 -30.37
CA GLN A 21 -15.67 16.87 -30.94
C GLN A 21 -17.08 17.31 -31.34
N LEU A 22 -17.96 16.37 -31.68
CA LEU A 22 -19.36 16.70 -32.02
C LEU A 22 -20.15 17.20 -30.80
N ARG A 23 -19.82 16.74 -29.58
CA ARG A 23 -20.48 17.20 -28.34
C ARG A 23 -19.98 18.55 -27.82
N LEU A 24 -18.92 19.11 -28.40
CA LEU A 24 -18.38 20.41 -28.01
C LEU A 24 -18.78 21.53 -28.98
N ALA A 25 -19.38 21.21 -30.14
CA ALA A 25 -19.85 22.19 -31.12
C ALA A 25 -21.30 22.67 -30.86
N ASP A 26 -22.05 22.04 -29.97
CA ASP A 26 -23.49 22.27 -29.80
C ASP A 26 -23.86 23.39 -28.80
N CYS A 27 -22.93 24.31 -28.52
CA CYS A 27 -23.17 25.44 -27.61
C CYS A 27 -22.63 26.77 -28.14
N GLY A 28 -22.79 27.00 -29.46
CA GLY A 28 -22.46 28.27 -30.09
C GLY A 28 -23.57 28.72 -31.04
N THR A 29 -24.03 29.97 -30.86
CA THR A 29 -24.98 30.76 -31.68
C THR A 29 -26.47 30.42 -31.51
N SER A 30 -27.45 31.33 -31.46
CA SER A 30 -27.54 32.80 -31.50
C SER A 30 -28.97 33.18 -31.08
N GLY A 31 -29.21 34.40 -30.61
CA GLY A 31 -30.57 34.91 -30.38
C GLY A 31 -30.61 36.31 -29.79
N ASP A 32 -30.42 37.31 -30.65
CA ASP A 32 -30.60 38.74 -30.37
C ASP A 32 -32.11 39.08 -30.41
N SER A 33 -32.64 39.75 -29.38
CA SER A 33 -33.94 40.45 -29.41
C SER A 33 -34.08 41.40 -28.21
N LYS A 34 -34.23 42.70 -28.51
CA LYS A 34 -34.64 43.77 -27.59
C LYS A 34 -36.12 43.67 -27.23
N GLU A 35 -36.48 43.83 -25.95
CA GLU A 35 -37.39 44.89 -25.43
C GLU A 35 -37.76 44.68 -23.95
N ASN A 36 -37.55 45.75 -23.16
CA ASN A 36 -38.37 46.36 -22.10
C ASN A 36 -39.22 45.51 -21.13
N GLY A 37 -39.05 45.77 -19.82
CA GLY A 37 -40.16 45.82 -18.85
C GLY A 37 -40.18 44.81 -17.69
N ALA A 38 -39.95 45.35 -16.48
CA ALA A 38 -40.49 44.98 -15.15
C ALA A 38 -40.90 43.51 -14.81
N GLY A 39 -40.17 42.95 -13.83
CA GLY A 39 -40.77 42.24 -12.69
C GLY A 39 -41.28 40.81 -12.89
N ASN A 40 -40.49 39.82 -12.46
CA ASN A 40 -40.88 38.91 -11.38
C ASN A 40 -39.74 37.94 -11.03
N HIS A 41 -39.37 37.91 -9.76
CA HIS A 41 -38.53 36.87 -9.16
C HIS A 41 -39.27 35.53 -9.22
N TYR A 42 -38.90 34.67 -10.18
CA TYR A 42 -39.18 33.24 -10.10
C TYR A 42 -37.88 32.51 -9.76
N LEU A 43 -37.85 31.95 -8.54
CA LEU A 43 -36.84 30.99 -8.10
C LEU A 43 -36.86 29.79 -9.06
N SER A 44 -35.88 29.72 -9.97
CA SER A 44 -35.60 28.48 -10.69
C SER A 44 -34.58 27.69 -9.89
N GLN A 45 -35.09 26.68 -9.18
CA GLN A 45 -34.33 25.71 -8.42
C GLN A 45 -33.62 24.76 -9.41
N GLN A 46 -32.31 24.94 -9.63
CA GLN A 46 -31.48 24.01 -10.43
C GLN A 46 -31.09 22.78 -9.58
N PRO A 47 -31.45 21.53 -9.97
CA PRO A 47 -30.93 20.32 -9.35
C PRO A 47 -29.80 19.73 -10.20
N GLU A 48 -28.68 20.44 -10.40
CA GLU A 48 -27.54 19.90 -11.19
C GLU A 48 -26.31 19.49 -10.36
N GLN A 49 -26.29 19.75 -9.05
CA GLN A 49 -25.20 19.34 -8.15
C GLN A 49 -25.39 17.95 -7.51
N ALA A 50 -26.61 17.39 -7.58
CA ALA A 50 -26.95 16.10 -7.01
C ALA A 50 -26.25 14.88 -7.66
N PRO A 51 -26.13 14.75 -9.01
CA PRO A 51 -25.64 13.51 -9.62
C PRO A 51 -24.14 13.27 -9.42
N LEU A 52 -23.33 14.34 -9.36
CA LEU A 52 -21.88 14.25 -9.09
C LEU A 52 -21.57 13.91 -7.63
N CYS A 53 -22.37 14.44 -6.70
CA CYS A 53 -22.23 14.18 -5.28
C CYS A 53 -22.59 12.73 -4.94
N THR A 54 -23.64 12.19 -5.56
CA THR A 54 -24.05 10.78 -5.44
C THR A 54 -22.99 9.84 -6.03
N LYS A 55 -22.45 10.13 -7.22
CA LYS A 55 -21.36 9.33 -7.83
C LYS A 55 -20.12 9.27 -6.92
N ARG A 56 -19.72 10.39 -6.31
CA ARG A 56 -18.57 10.43 -5.38
C ARG A 56 -18.82 9.64 -4.09
N ARG A 57 -20.02 9.69 -3.52
CA ARG A 57 -20.40 8.88 -2.35
C ARG A 57 -20.36 7.38 -2.65
N VAL A 58 -20.82 6.98 -3.83
CA VAL A 58 -20.76 5.58 -4.29
C VAL A 58 -19.32 5.10 -4.44
N LEU A 59 -18.41 5.91 -5.01
CA LEU A 59 -16.99 5.56 -5.11
C LEU A 59 -16.32 5.40 -3.73
N VAL A 60 -16.59 6.29 -2.78
CA VAL A 60 -16.06 6.15 -1.41
C VAL A 60 -16.63 4.91 -0.72
N GLY A 61 -17.91 4.62 -0.92
CA GLY A 61 -18.52 3.37 -0.44
C GLY A 61 -17.82 2.14 -1.01
N LEU A 62 -17.49 2.16 -2.31
CA LEU A 62 -16.72 1.10 -2.96
C LEU A 62 -15.31 0.95 -2.35
N ASP A 63 -14.59 2.06 -2.11
CA ASP A 63 -13.26 2.02 -1.50
C ASP A 63 -13.29 1.42 -0.08
N VAL A 64 -14.32 1.76 0.71
CA VAL A 64 -14.53 1.18 2.05
C VAL A 64 -14.85 -0.32 1.94
N ILE A 65 -15.70 -0.73 1.00
CA ILE A 65 -15.98 -2.15 0.74
C ILE A 65 -14.69 -2.89 0.35
N CYS A 66 -13.87 -2.33 -0.54
CA CYS A 66 -12.59 -2.91 -0.93
C CYS A 66 -11.65 -3.09 0.28
N LEU A 67 -11.61 -2.13 1.20
CA LEU A 67 -10.83 -2.22 2.43
C LEU A 67 -11.38 -3.29 3.39
N CYS A 68 -12.70 -3.37 3.54
CA CYS A 68 -13.34 -4.43 4.31
C CYS A 68 -13.01 -5.80 3.73
N VAL A 69 -13.16 -5.99 2.42
CA VAL A 69 -12.83 -7.26 1.74
C VAL A 69 -11.35 -7.61 1.89
N ALA A 70 -10.45 -6.63 1.71
CA ALA A 70 -9.01 -6.83 1.88
C ALA A 70 -8.61 -7.22 3.31
N SER A 71 -9.42 -6.87 4.31
CA SER A 71 -9.18 -7.20 5.72
C SER A 71 -9.85 -8.49 6.18
N ILE A 72 -10.75 -9.09 5.39
CA ILE A 72 -11.39 -10.38 5.71
C ILE A 72 -10.36 -11.47 6.03
N PRO A 73 -9.30 -11.71 5.24
CA PRO A 73 -8.34 -12.77 5.55
C PRO A 73 -7.63 -12.51 6.87
N PHE A 74 -7.24 -11.26 7.14
CA PHE A 74 -6.64 -10.86 8.41
C PHE A 74 -7.56 -11.21 9.59
N PHE A 75 -8.81 -10.73 9.57
CA PHE A 75 -9.76 -11.00 10.65
C PHE A 75 -10.16 -12.46 10.76
N ALA A 76 -10.34 -13.19 9.65
CA ALA A 76 -10.65 -14.61 9.65
C ALA A 76 -9.54 -15.44 10.31
N CYS A 77 -8.28 -15.05 10.12
CA CYS A 77 -7.13 -15.67 10.78
C CYS A 77 -7.10 -15.37 12.28
N GLU A 78 -7.32 -14.11 12.68
CA GLU A 78 -7.35 -13.69 14.08
C GLU A 78 -8.51 -14.35 14.86
N LEU A 79 -9.67 -14.51 14.21
CA LEU A 79 -10.84 -15.18 14.77
C LEU A 79 -10.73 -16.72 14.77
N LYS A 80 -9.59 -17.29 14.37
CA LYS A 80 -9.32 -18.74 14.30
C LYS A 80 -10.33 -19.52 13.45
N ALA A 81 -10.91 -18.88 12.44
CA ALA A 81 -11.86 -19.55 11.54
C ALA A 81 -11.17 -20.60 10.65
N VAL A 82 -9.84 -20.52 10.49
CA VAL A 82 -9.04 -21.41 9.66
C VAL A 82 -7.92 -22.03 10.47
N THR A 83 -7.76 -23.35 10.36
CA THR A 83 -6.65 -24.06 11.02
C THR A 83 -5.42 -24.09 10.11
N PRO A 84 -4.20 -23.90 10.66
CA PRO A 84 -2.97 -23.95 9.86
C PRO A 84 -2.70 -25.37 9.34
N TYR A 85 -2.15 -25.45 8.13
CA TYR A 85 -1.69 -26.71 7.55
C TYR A 85 -0.68 -27.41 8.48
N ARG A 86 -0.95 -28.66 8.83
CA ARG A 86 -0.10 -29.45 9.72
C ARG A 86 0.87 -30.30 8.91
N ARG A 87 2.04 -29.74 8.62
CA ARG A 87 3.17 -30.53 8.09
C ARG A 87 3.90 -31.30 9.19
N GLY A 88 4.51 -32.41 8.79
CA GLY A 88 5.50 -33.14 9.58
C GLY A 88 6.92 -32.60 9.39
N PHE A 89 7.89 -33.34 9.93
CA PHE A 89 9.33 -33.03 9.86
C PHE A 89 10.16 -34.30 9.80
N PHE A 90 11.43 -34.18 9.41
CA PHE A 90 12.36 -35.32 9.40
C PHE A 90 13.09 -35.43 10.74
N CYS A 91 13.24 -36.66 11.23
CA CYS A 91 14.02 -36.95 12.43
C CYS A 91 15.49 -36.56 12.22
N GLY A 92 16.06 -35.79 13.15
CA GLY A 92 17.42 -35.25 13.04
C GLY A 92 17.52 -33.90 12.33
N ASP A 93 16.41 -33.25 11.98
CA ASP A 93 16.41 -31.89 11.44
C ASP A 93 16.88 -30.88 12.50
N THR A 94 18.09 -30.33 12.32
CA THR A 94 18.70 -29.33 13.22
C THR A 94 18.13 -27.93 13.04
N SER A 95 17.36 -27.68 11.98
CA SER A 95 16.78 -26.36 11.75
C SER A 95 15.69 -26.00 12.76
N ILE A 96 15.08 -27.01 13.43
CA ILE A 96 13.97 -26.88 14.37
C ILE A 96 14.33 -27.17 15.84
N THR A 97 15.62 -27.25 16.16
CA THR A 97 16.14 -27.61 17.50
C THR A 97 16.53 -26.41 18.37
N TYR A 98 16.35 -25.17 17.91
CA TYR A 98 16.77 -23.99 18.65
C TYR A 98 15.95 -23.79 19.94
N PRO A 99 16.52 -23.12 20.96
CA PRO A 99 15.81 -22.87 22.21
C PRO A 99 14.68 -21.84 22.02
N TYR A 100 13.60 -22.01 22.77
CA TYR A 100 12.55 -21.01 22.86
C TYR A 100 13.03 -19.81 23.70
N VAL A 101 13.05 -18.62 23.09
CA VAL A 101 13.32 -17.35 23.77
C VAL A 101 11.99 -16.70 24.13
N GLU A 102 11.74 -16.50 25.43
CA GLU A 102 10.48 -15.94 25.92
C GLU A 102 10.32 -14.46 25.58
N ARG A 103 11.40 -13.68 25.73
CA ARG A 103 11.43 -12.25 25.46
C ARG A 103 11.90 -12.00 24.04
N GLU A 104 11.00 -11.50 23.22
CA GLU A 104 11.29 -11.07 21.87
C GLU A 104 11.94 -9.67 21.88
N ALA A 105 12.91 -9.44 20.99
CA ALA A 105 13.57 -8.13 20.88
C ALA A 105 12.59 -7.01 20.48
N ILE A 106 11.70 -7.32 19.53
CA ILE A 106 10.62 -6.44 19.07
C ILE A 106 9.29 -7.21 19.21
N PRO A 107 8.38 -6.81 20.13
CA PRO A 107 7.07 -7.44 20.22
C PRO A 107 6.12 -6.93 19.13
N ASP A 108 5.13 -7.75 18.76
CA ASP A 108 4.11 -7.43 17.74
C ASP A 108 3.41 -6.07 17.98
N SER A 109 3.06 -5.79 19.24
CA SER A 109 2.37 -4.55 19.62
C SER A 109 3.22 -3.31 19.36
N LEU A 110 4.52 -3.36 19.71
CA LEU A 110 5.45 -2.28 19.46
C LEU A 110 5.65 -2.06 17.96
N LEU A 111 5.78 -3.16 17.21
CA LEU A 111 5.95 -3.08 15.77
C LEU A 111 4.73 -2.44 15.10
N ILE A 112 3.53 -2.93 15.38
CA ILE A 112 2.29 -2.45 14.76
C ILE A 112 1.98 -1.02 15.19
N ALA A 113 1.97 -0.75 16.50
CA ALA A 113 1.66 0.57 17.03
C ALA A 113 2.73 1.59 16.59
N GLY A 114 4.02 1.23 16.68
CA GLY A 114 5.12 2.08 16.26
C GLY A 114 5.09 2.37 14.76
N GLY A 115 4.94 1.34 13.91
CA GLY A 115 4.90 1.50 12.46
C GLY A 115 3.72 2.37 11.98
N ILE A 116 2.52 2.13 12.52
CA ILE A 116 1.32 2.92 12.20
C ILE A 116 1.44 4.34 12.75
N ALA A 117 1.87 4.51 14.01
CA ALA A 117 1.98 5.83 14.62
C ALA A 117 3.05 6.69 13.91
N ILE A 118 4.26 6.16 13.70
CA ILE A 118 5.35 6.89 13.03
C ILE A 118 4.94 7.31 11.61
N THR A 119 4.40 6.36 10.83
CA THR A 119 4.01 6.64 9.44
C THR A 119 2.78 7.55 9.38
N GLY A 120 1.75 7.25 10.15
CA GLY A 120 0.50 8.00 10.20
C GLY A 120 0.69 9.43 10.69
N LEU A 121 1.46 9.65 11.75
CA LEU A 121 1.79 10.98 12.25
C LEU A 121 2.61 11.77 11.23
N THR A 122 3.60 11.15 10.58
CA THR A 122 4.42 11.84 9.57
C THR A 122 3.59 12.24 8.35
N ILE A 123 2.67 11.37 7.89
CA ILE A 123 1.71 11.70 6.84
C ILE A 123 0.79 12.83 7.30
N ALA A 124 0.24 12.74 8.51
CA ALA A 124 -0.67 13.73 9.05
C ALA A 124 -0.05 15.12 9.13
N LEU A 125 1.14 15.21 9.74
CA LEU A 125 1.88 16.46 9.87
C LEU A 125 2.31 17.00 8.50
N GLY A 126 2.82 16.13 7.61
CA GLY A 126 3.27 16.53 6.28
C GLY A 126 2.14 17.07 5.41
N GLU A 127 0.97 16.43 5.40
CA GLU A 127 -0.17 16.89 4.62
C GLU A 127 -0.80 18.17 5.24
N CYS A 128 -0.89 18.27 6.57
CA CYS A 128 -1.31 19.50 7.24
C CYS A 128 -0.39 20.68 6.92
N PHE A 129 0.93 20.46 6.93
CA PHE A 129 1.93 21.46 6.57
C PHE A 129 1.76 21.89 5.09
N ARG A 130 1.57 20.96 4.16
CA ARG A 130 1.37 21.27 2.73
C ARG A 130 0.10 22.09 2.50
N VAL A 131 -1.00 21.77 3.18
CA VAL A 131 -2.24 22.54 3.04
C VAL A 131 -2.06 23.96 3.56
N LYS A 132 -1.39 24.14 4.70
CA LYS A 132 -1.17 25.46 5.32
C LYS A 132 -0.18 26.34 4.55
N PHE A 133 0.95 25.79 4.10
CA PHE A 133 2.06 26.59 3.57
C PHE A 133 2.19 26.56 2.04
N ARG A 134 1.54 25.61 1.32
CA ARG A 134 1.71 25.44 -0.14
C ARG A 134 0.45 25.59 -0.97
N SER A 135 -0.66 26.02 -0.35
CA SER A 135 -1.96 26.31 -1.01
C SER A 135 -2.37 25.27 -2.09
N VAL A 136 -2.27 23.98 -1.77
CA VAL A 136 -2.52 22.89 -2.73
C VAL A 136 -4.02 22.74 -3.01
N HIS A 137 -4.56 23.31 -4.08
CA HIS A 137 -5.97 23.12 -4.52
C HIS A 137 -6.36 21.65 -4.67
N SER A 138 -7.36 21.18 -3.91
CA SER A 138 -7.91 19.82 -4.00
C SER A 138 -9.42 19.93 -4.23
N ARG A 139 -9.91 19.40 -5.36
CA ARG A 139 -11.33 19.34 -5.72
C ARG A 139 -12.05 18.18 -5.01
N ALA A 140 -11.95 18.10 -3.69
CA ALA A 140 -12.42 16.99 -2.89
C ALA A 140 -13.91 17.06 -2.51
N PHE A 141 -14.48 15.90 -2.12
CA PHE A 141 -15.88 15.74 -1.67
C PHE A 141 -16.16 16.34 -0.30
N VAL A 142 -15.21 16.24 0.64
CA VAL A 142 -15.30 16.92 1.94
C VAL A 142 -14.88 18.37 1.74
N GLN A 143 -15.74 19.30 2.14
CA GLN A 143 -15.49 20.74 2.04
C GLN A 143 -14.17 21.15 2.72
N ASN A 144 -13.75 20.39 3.74
CA ASN A 144 -12.47 20.55 4.41
C ASN A 144 -11.30 19.89 3.64
N ARG A 145 -10.40 20.74 3.13
CA ARG A 145 -9.22 20.39 2.32
C ARG A 145 -8.24 19.46 3.05
N TYR A 146 -8.11 19.62 4.37
CA TYR A 146 -7.23 18.80 5.21
C TYR A 146 -7.69 17.33 5.21
N VAL A 147 -8.98 17.12 5.46
CA VAL A 147 -9.57 15.78 5.58
C VAL A 147 -9.42 14.98 4.30
N SER A 148 -9.64 15.60 3.13
CA SER A 148 -9.51 14.85 1.88
C SER A 148 -8.07 14.46 1.53
N CYS A 149 -7.09 15.30 1.85
CA CYS A 149 -5.69 14.98 1.53
C CYS A 149 -5.20 13.85 2.45
N LEU A 150 -5.54 13.96 3.74
CA LEU A 150 -5.28 12.93 4.74
C LEU A 150 -5.95 11.61 4.37
N TYR A 151 -7.24 11.63 4.04
CA TYR A 151 -7.99 10.43 3.67
C TYR A 151 -7.35 9.68 2.49
N LYS A 152 -6.90 10.39 1.45
CA LYS A 152 -6.28 9.76 0.28
C LYS A 152 -4.96 9.07 0.62
N GLU A 153 -4.07 9.77 1.30
CA GLU A 153 -2.72 9.24 1.59
C GLU A 153 -2.72 8.23 2.74
N LEU A 154 -3.44 8.52 3.83
CA LEU A 154 -3.59 7.61 4.96
C LEU A 154 -4.45 6.39 4.59
N GLY A 155 -5.51 6.59 3.81
CA GLY A 155 -6.34 5.49 3.30
C GLY A 155 -5.56 4.54 2.41
N SER A 156 -4.74 5.06 1.49
CA SER A 156 -3.84 4.24 0.66
C SER A 156 -2.85 3.44 1.52
N PHE A 157 -2.26 4.09 2.53
CA PHE A 157 -1.35 3.44 3.47
C PHE A 157 -2.02 2.30 4.24
N LEU A 158 -3.20 2.54 4.82
CA LEU A 158 -3.95 1.54 5.57
C LEU A 158 -4.43 0.39 4.68
N PHE A 159 -4.86 0.69 3.45
CA PHE A 159 -5.22 -0.34 2.48
C PHE A 159 -4.04 -1.28 2.20
N GLY A 160 -2.84 -0.74 1.99
CA GLY A 160 -1.64 -1.55 1.81
C GLY A 160 -1.26 -2.36 3.06
N CYS A 161 -1.47 -1.82 4.27
CA CYS A 161 -1.33 -2.62 5.51
C CYS A 161 -2.26 -3.83 5.49
N CYS A 162 -3.55 -3.65 5.16
CA CYS A 162 -4.52 -4.74 5.10
C CYS A 162 -4.12 -5.81 4.08
N ILE A 163 -3.77 -5.41 2.86
CA ILE A 163 -3.33 -6.35 1.82
C ILE A 163 -2.07 -7.11 2.25
N GLY A 164 -1.06 -6.40 2.75
CA GLY A 164 0.19 -7.02 3.17
C GLY A 164 0.01 -8.01 4.33
N GLN A 165 -0.80 -7.66 5.33
CA GLN A 165 -1.10 -8.56 6.45
C GLN A 165 -1.93 -9.77 6.02
N SER A 166 -2.93 -9.57 5.15
CA SER A 166 -3.72 -10.66 4.60
C SER A 166 -2.86 -11.66 3.81
N LEU A 167 -1.94 -11.18 2.97
CA LEU A 167 -0.98 -12.05 2.27
C LEU A 167 -0.09 -12.84 3.24
N THR A 168 0.40 -12.17 4.30
CA THR A 168 1.22 -12.79 5.34
C THR A 168 0.48 -13.92 6.05
N ASN A 169 -0.74 -13.64 6.51
CA ASN A 169 -1.52 -14.60 7.27
C ASN A 169 -1.94 -15.77 6.39
N MET A 170 -2.34 -15.51 5.15
CA MET A 170 -2.66 -16.55 4.17
C MET A 170 -1.46 -17.49 3.94
N ALA A 171 -0.26 -16.95 3.76
CA ALA A 171 0.94 -17.78 3.57
C ALA A 171 1.29 -18.62 4.82
N LYS A 172 1.18 -18.02 6.01
CA LYS A 172 1.41 -18.73 7.29
C LYS A 172 0.50 -19.94 7.44
N LEU A 173 -0.79 -19.78 7.16
CA LEU A 173 -1.77 -20.87 7.27
C LEU A 173 -1.62 -21.92 6.17
N SER A 174 -1.27 -21.50 4.94
CA SER A 174 -1.16 -22.40 3.80
C SER A 174 0.10 -23.26 3.85
N VAL A 175 1.24 -22.70 4.25
CA VAL A 175 2.54 -23.42 4.23
C VAL A 175 2.77 -24.21 5.51
N GLY A 176 2.37 -23.68 6.67
CA GLY A 176 2.51 -24.37 7.96
C GLY A 176 3.97 -24.71 8.33
N ARG A 177 4.95 -23.95 7.83
CA ARG A 177 6.38 -24.19 8.10
C ARG A 177 6.66 -24.10 9.61
N LEU A 178 7.34 -25.10 10.17
CA LEU A 178 7.74 -25.12 11.58
C LEU A 178 8.80 -24.05 11.85
N ARG A 179 8.75 -23.41 13.02
CA ARG A 179 9.75 -22.42 13.45
C ARG A 179 11.03 -23.09 13.93
N PRO A 180 12.18 -22.37 13.94
CA PRO A 180 13.42 -22.94 14.43
C PRO A 180 13.39 -23.42 15.88
N ASN A 181 12.48 -22.88 16.70
CA ASN A 181 12.30 -23.25 18.10
C ASN A 181 11.17 -24.28 18.35
N PHE A 182 10.67 -24.94 17.32
CA PHE A 182 9.48 -25.80 17.40
C PHE A 182 9.62 -26.94 18.41
N LEU A 183 10.75 -27.67 18.42
CA LEU A 183 10.95 -28.81 19.34
C LEU A 183 10.99 -28.36 20.80
N SER A 184 11.67 -27.24 21.08
CA SER A 184 11.70 -26.62 22.40
C SER A 184 10.31 -26.21 22.87
N VAL A 185 9.50 -25.58 22.00
CA VAL A 185 8.11 -25.20 22.31
C VAL A 185 7.24 -26.43 22.60
N CYS A 186 7.40 -27.51 21.82
CA CYS A 186 6.66 -28.76 22.02
C CYS A 186 7.15 -29.61 23.19
N ASN A 187 8.21 -29.20 23.87
CA ASN A 187 8.84 -29.92 24.98
C ASN A 187 9.23 -31.36 24.62
N ILE A 188 9.89 -31.52 23.46
CA ILE A 188 10.37 -32.79 22.95
C ILE A 188 11.79 -32.66 22.38
N THR A 189 12.55 -33.75 22.46
CA THR A 189 13.87 -33.91 21.84
C THR A 189 13.89 -35.17 20.97
N TYR A 190 14.81 -35.28 20.02
CA TYR A 190 14.92 -36.50 19.19
C TYR A 190 15.16 -37.76 20.03
N SER A 191 15.90 -37.65 21.13
CA SER A 191 16.08 -38.72 22.11
C SER A 191 14.77 -39.12 22.80
N SER A 192 13.87 -38.17 23.08
CA SER A 192 12.56 -38.48 23.69
C SER A 192 11.58 -39.16 22.73
N ILE A 193 11.73 -38.94 21.42
CA ILE A 193 10.85 -39.50 20.38
C ILE A 193 11.36 -40.87 19.93
N ASN A 194 12.64 -41.22 20.21
CA ASN A 194 13.29 -42.46 19.78
C ASN A 194 13.08 -42.75 18.28
N CYS A 195 13.18 -41.72 17.43
CA CYS A 195 12.99 -41.85 15.99
C CYS A 195 14.31 -42.21 15.28
N THR A 196 14.19 -42.90 14.13
CA THR A 196 15.34 -43.19 13.26
C THR A 196 15.74 -41.93 12.49
N PRO A 197 17.02 -41.49 12.51
CA PRO A 197 17.48 -40.35 11.72
C PRO A 197 17.09 -40.47 10.24
N GLY A 198 16.58 -39.40 9.65
CA GLY A 198 16.10 -39.39 8.26
C GLY A 198 14.68 -39.93 8.03
N SER A 199 14.04 -40.52 9.05
CA SER A 199 12.61 -40.89 8.95
C SER A 199 11.70 -39.67 9.01
N TYR A 200 10.58 -39.70 8.28
CA TYR A 200 9.58 -38.64 8.30
C TYR A 200 8.54 -38.88 9.40
N ILE A 201 8.33 -37.88 10.26
CA ILE A 201 7.37 -37.91 11.36
C ILE A 201 6.15 -37.07 10.94
N PRO A 202 5.00 -37.69 10.63
CA PRO A 202 3.82 -36.96 10.17
C PRO A 202 3.12 -36.17 11.27
N VAL A 203 3.17 -36.67 12.52
CA VAL A 203 2.50 -36.06 13.67
C VAL A 203 3.49 -35.88 14.81
N ALA A 204 3.67 -34.64 15.26
CA ALA A 204 4.56 -34.31 16.37
C ALA A 204 3.91 -34.70 17.72
N PRO A 205 4.55 -35.55 18.55
CA PRO A 205 4.04 -35.91 19.88
C PRO A 205 4.32 -34.79 20.91
N CYS A 206 3.75 -33.60 20.70
CA CYS A 206 3.99 -32.44 21.56
C CYS A 206 3.41 -32.64 22.97
N ARG A 207 4.21 -32.36 24.00
CA ARG A 207 3.80 -32.46 25.43
C ARG A 207 3.36 -31.13 26.03
N GLN A 208 3.41 -30.06 25.24
CA GLN A 208 3.05 -28.71 25.63
C GLN A 208 1.54 -28.56 25.87
N THR A 209 1.16 -28.01 27.03
CA THR A 209 -0.24 -27.78 27.41
C THR A 209 -0.83 -26.54 26.73
N ASN A 210 0.00 -25.54 26.43
CA ASN A 210 -0.44 -24.33 25.76
C ASN A 210 -0.55 -24.52 24.23
N ALA A 211 -1.76 -24.87 23.77
CA ALA A 211 -2.05 -25.07 22.35
C ALA A 211 -1.73 -23.84 21.48
N LYS A 212 -1.85 -22.61 22.01
CA LYS A 212 -1.55 -21.39 21.24
C LYS A 212 -0.06 -21.28 20.91
N LEU A 213 0.83 -21.63 21.85
CA LEU A 213 2.27 -21.63 21.61
C LEU A 213 2.65 -22.64 20.52
N VAL A 214 2.06 -23.84 20.56
CA VAL A 214 2.29 -24.88 19.54
C VAL A 214 1.76 -24.44 18.18
N GLU A 215 0.59 -23.80 18.14
CA GLU A 215 0.01 -23.25 16.91
C GLU A 215 0.92 -22.18 16.29
N GLU A 216 1.45 -21.26 17.10
CA GLU A 216 2.39 -20.23 16.64
C GLU A 216 3.72 -20.81 16.18
N ALA A 217 4.24 -21.84 16.85
CA ALA A 217 5.46 -22.53 16.43
C ALA A 217 5.31 -23.25 15.08
N ARG A 218 4.09 -23.41 14.56
CA ARG A 218 3.80 -23.96 13.22
C ARG A 218 3.61 -22.90 12.14
N LYS A 219 3.77 -21.61 12.48
CA LYS A 219 3.59 -20.47 11.56
C LYS A 219 4.90 -19.73 11.37
N SER A 220 5.84 -20.32 10.61
CA SER A 220 7.13 -19.69 10.31
C SER A 220 7.16 -18.96 8.97
N PHE A 221 6.58 -19.52 7.90
CA PHE A 221 6.69 -18.92 6.56
C PHE A 221 5.50 -18.00 6.22
N PHE A 222 5.66 -16.76 5.76
CA PHE A 222 6.85 -15.90 5.81
C PHE A 222 6.76 -14.94 7.03
N SER A 223 7.84 -14.21 7.32
CA SER A 223 7.89 -13.36 8.51
C SER A 223 6.94 -12.16 8.41
N GLY A 224 5.98 -12.09 9.33
CA GLY A 224 5.06 -10.95 9.45
C GLY A 224 5.74 -9.68 9.97
N HIS A 225 6.75 -9.84 10.83
CA HIS A 225 7.52 -8.70 11.33
C HIS A 225 8.33 -8.05 10.22
N ALA A 226 9.06 -8.86 9.44
CA ALA A 226 9.89 -8.37 8.34
C ALA A 226 9.06 -7.68 7.25
N SER A 227 7.94 -8.29 6.85
CA SER A 227 7.05 -7.72 5.83
C SER A 227 6.39 -6.42 6.27
N PHE A 228 5.83 -6.38 7.48
CA PHE A 228 5.19 -5.16 8.00
C PHE A 228 6.19 -4.01 8.20
N ALA A 229 7.36 -4.31 8.79
CA ALA A 229 8.39 -3.31 9.01
C ALA A 229 8.90 -2.74 7.67
N MET A 230 9.17 -3.60 6.69
CA MET A 230 9.61 -3.16 5.36
C MET A 230 8.54 -2.35 4.65
N TYR A 231 7.28 -2.81 4.69
CA TYR A 231 6.17 -2.08 4.09
C TYR A 231 6.06 -0.65 4.66
N THR A 232 5.94 -0.54 5.99
CA THR A 232 5.70 0.74 6.66
C THR A 232 6.84 1.72 6.47
N MET A 233 8.08 1.28 6.69
CA MET A 233 9.26 2.14 6.60
C MET A 233 9.59 2.53 5.16
N MET A 234 9.44 1.61 4.20
CA MET A 234 9.70 1.92 2.80
C MET A 234 8.59 2.79 2.19
N TYR A 235 7.32 2.58 2.54
CA TYR A 235 6.23 3.48 2.16
C TYR A 235 6.48 4.89 2.70
N LEU A 236 6.92 5.02 3.95
CA LEU A 236 7.29 6.32 4.53
C LEU A 236 8.49 6.95 3.81
N ALA A 237 9.50 6.16 3.43
CA ALA A 237 10.63 6.65 2.63
C ALA A 237 10.18 7.20 1.26
N PHE A 238 9.23 6.54 0.59
CA PHE A 238 8.61 7.03 -0.65
C PHE A 238 7.76 8.28 -0.42
N TYR A 239 7.00 8.35 0.68
CA TYR A 239 6.24 9.53 1.04
C TYR A 239 7.15 10.75 1.26
N LEU A 240 8.25 10.57 2.01
CA LEU A 240 9.27 11.61 2.19
C LEU A 240 9.91 11.99 0.85
N GLN A 241 10.14 11.03 -0.04
CA GLN A 241 10.61 11.29 -1.40
C GLN A 241 9.65 12.20 -2.18
N ALA A 242 8.35 11.93 -2.09
CA ALA A 242 7.34 12.68 -2.81
C ALA A 242 7.08 14.08 -2.21
N ARG A 243 7.09 14.21 -0.88
CA ARG A 243 6.55 15.40 -0.19
C ARG A 243 7.62 16.32 0.41
N LEU A 244 8.77 15.81 0.83
CA LEU A 244 9.81 16.61 1.48
C LEU A 244 10.70 17.30 0.45
N SER A 245 10.29 18.46 -0.07
CA SER A 245 11.06 19.20 -1.09
C SER A 245 11.98 20.29 -0.51
N TRP A 246 12.36 20.20 0.77
CA TRP A 246 13.24 21.18 1.40
C TRP A 246 14.66 21.08 0.82
N ARG A 247 15.23 22.21 0.38
CA ARG A 247 16.55 22.28 -0.27
C ARG A 247 17.70 22.63 0.68
N GLY A 248 17.45 22.78 1.98
CA GLY A 248 18.45 23.27 2.94
C GLY A 248 19.63 22.31 3.15
N ALA A 249 19.38 21.01 3.29
CA ALA A 249 20.42 20.00 3.50
C ALA A 249 20.32 18.88 2.45
N ARG A 250 21.34 18.77 1.58
CA ARG A 250 21.39 17.79 0.49
C ARG A 250 21.31 16.33 0.96
N LEU A 251 21.95 16.02 2.09
CA LEU A 251 22.09 14.64 2.59
C LEU A 251 21.03 14.23 3.61
N LEU A 252 20.26 15.17 4.16
CA LEU A 252 19.34 14.87 5.26
C LEU A 252 18.22 13.91 4.83
N ARG A 253 17.61 14.16 3.67
CA ARG A 253 16.53 13.33 3.14
C ARG A 253 16.95 11.88 2.85
N PRO A 254 18.03 11.62 2.08
CA PRO A 254 18.48 10.25 1.86
C PRO A 254 18.96 9.57 3.16
N LEU A 255 19.53 10.33 4.11
CA LEU A 255 19.89 9.78 5.42
C LEU A 255 18.66 9.29 6.19
N ILE A 256 17.59 10.09 6.27
CA ILE A 256 16.35 9.67 6.94
C ILE A 256 15.77 8.42 6.25
N GLN A 257 15.74 8.39 4.92
CA GLN A 257 15.26 7.23 4.17
C GLN A 257 16.09 5.97 4.45
N PHE A 258 17.42 6.11 4.49
CA PHE A 258 18.32 5.03 4.85
C PHE A 258 18.04 4.52 6.27
N LEU A 259 17.91 5.41 7.25
CA LEU A 259 17.61 5.04 8.64
C LEU A 259 16.27 4.31 8.77
N LEU A 260 15.23 4.74 8.06
CA LEU A 260 13.94 4.06 8.03
C LEU A 260 14.07 2.61 7.50
N VAL A 261 14.77 2.42 6.38
CA VAL A 261 15.01 1.08 5.83
C VAL A 261 15.88 0.24 6.77
N MET A 262 16.87 0.84 7.43
CA MET A 262 17.69 0.15 8.44
C MET A 262 16.86 -0.34 9.63
N ILE A 263 15.89 0.44 10.11
CA ILE A 263 14.95 0.00 11.17
C ILE A 263 14.16 -1.23 10.71
N ALA A 264 13.70 -1.24 9.46
CA ALA A 264 12.99 -2.41 8.90
C ALA A 264 13.89 -3.65 8.84
N ILE A 265 15.13 -3.49 8.34
CA ILE A 265 16.11 -4.58 8.26
C ILE A 265 16.42 -5.12 9.66
N TYR A 266 16.69 -4.24 10.63
CA TYR A 266 16.94 -4.64 12.02
C TYR A 266 15.78 -5.44 12.61
N THR A 267 14.53 -5.02 12.35
CA THR A 267 13.34 -5.72 12.82
C THR A 267 13.24 -7.14 12.27
N GLY A 268 13.61 -7.37 10.99
CA GLY A 268 13.63 -8.72 10.44
C GLY A 268 14.81 -9.55 10.94
N LEU A 269 16.00 -8.96 11.09
CA LEU A 269 17.18 -9.64 11.63
C LEU A 269 16.96 -10.11 13.07
N SER A 270 16.25 -9.32 13.87
CA SER A 270 15.91 -9.71 15.25
C SER A 270 15.10 -11.00 15.32
N ARG A 271 14.29 -11.30 14.28
CA ARG A 271 13.52 -12.56 14.21
C ARG A 271 14.40 -13.79 13.98
N ILE A 272 15.57 -13.60 13.36
CA ILE A 272 16.57 -14.65 13.17
C ILE A 272 17.30 -14.88 14.49
N SER A 273 17.75 -13.82 15.16
CA SER A 273 18.42 -13.93 16.47
C SER A 273 17.51 -14.47 17.57
N ASP A 274 16.20 -14.19 17.51
CA ASP A 274 15.20 -14.71 18.44
C ASP A 274 14.73 -16.14 18.09
N TYR A 275 15.30 -16.77 17.06
CA TYR A 275 14.96 -18.12 16.56
C TYR A 275 13.47 -18.31 16.23
N ARG A 276 12.79 -17.24 15.80
CA ARG A 276 11.37 -17.25 15.44
C ARG A 276 11.16 -17.59 13.95
N HIS A 277 12.12 -17.25 13.11
CA HIS A 277 12.01 -17.42 11.66
C HIS A 277 13.32 -17.88 11.03
N HIS A 278 13.24 -18.63 9.94
CA HIS A 278 14.41 -18.92 9.12
C HIS A 278 14.82 -17.66 8.34
N PRO A 279 16.09 -17.52 7.96
CA PRO A 279 16.54 -16.40 7.12
C PRO A 279 15.74 -16.27 5.81
N THR A 280 15.34 -17.39 5.20
CA THR A 280 14.50 -17.41 3.99
C THR A 280 13.10 -16.82 4.22
N ASP A 281 12.54 -17.04 5.41
CA ASP A 281 11.20 -16.56 5.77
C ASP A 281 11.23 -15.04 5.97
N VAL A 282 12.34 -14.51 6.51
CA VAL A 282 12.60 -13.08 6.70
C VAL A 282 12.86 -12.39 5.37
N LEU A 283 13.72 -12.96 4.52
CA LEU A 283 13.99 -12.43 3.18
C LEU A 283 12.72 -12.34 2.33
N THR A 284 11.91 -13.40 2.32
CA THR A 284 10.62 -13.41 1.60
C THR A 284 9.68 -12.34 2.16
N GLY A 285 9.65 -12.16 3.49
CA GLY A 285 8.90 -11.09 4.14
C GLY A 285 9.33 -9.71 3.67
N PHE A 286 10.64 -9.43 3.62
CA PHE A 286 11.16 -8.15 3.10
C PHE A 286 10.77 -7.91 1.64
N ILE A 287 10.92 -8.91 0.78
CA ILE A 287 10.54 -8.81 -0.64
C ILE A 287 9.06 -8.49 -0.76
N GLN A 288 8.19 -9.25 -0.08
CA GLN A 288 6.75 -9.05 -0.13
C GLN A 288 6.33 -7.67 0.40
N GLY A 289 6.85 -7.27 1.56
CA GLY A 289 6.58 -5.96 2.15
C GLY A 289 7.02 -4.82 1.24
N GLY A 290 8.18 -4.98 0.61
CA GLY A 290 8.72 -3.98 -0.31
C GLY A 290 7.97 -3.86 -1.63
N LEU A 291 7.60 -4.99 -2.24
CA LEU A 291 6.73 -5.01 -3.42
C LEU A 291 5.37 -4.37 -3.13
N THR A 292 4.81 -4.63 -1.94
CA THR A 292 3.55 -4.01 -1.52
C THR A 292 3.72 -2.50 -1.35
N ALA A 293 4.80 -2.03 -0.72
CA ALA A 293 5.06 -0.60 -0.55
C ALA A 293 5.22 0.10 -1.91
N TYR A 294 5.95 -0.51 -2.83
CA TYR A 294 6.12 -0.01 -4.19
C TYR A 294 4.77 0.06 -4.92
N TRP A 295 4.02 -1.03 -4.94
CA TRP A 295 2.72 -1.08 -5.62
C TRP A 295 1.76 -0.01 -5.08
N VAL A 296 1.63 0.10 -3.75
CA VAL A 296 0.73 1.08 -3.13
C VAL A 296 1.22 2.51 -3.38
N ALA A 297 2.50 2.80 -3.23
CA ALA A 297 3.03 4.16 -3.37
C ALA A 297 2.94 4.70 -4.80
N PHE A 298 3.17 3.85 -5.81
CA PHE A 298 3.25 4.29 -7.21
C PHE A 298 1.95 4.12 -7.99
N TYR A 299 1.10 3.13 -7.66
CA TYR A 299 -0.12 2.84 -8.43
C TYR A 299 -1.40 3.27 -7.71
N ILE A 300 -1.43 3.21 -6.38
CA ILE A 300 -2.65 3.51 -5.59
C ILE A 300 -2.61 4.95 -5.07
N SER A 301 -1.53 5.30 -4.37
CA SER A 301 -1.38 6.62 -3.77
C SER A 301 -1.23 7.71 -4.83
N SER A 302 -1.78 8.89 -4.51
CA SER A 302 -1.61 10.10 -5.28
C SER A 302 -0.28 10.83 -4.99
N MET A 303 0.64 10.22 -4.25
CA MET A 303 1.83 10.93 -3.75
C MET A 303 2.76 11.41 -4.87
N PHE A 304 2.90 10.65 -5.95
CA PHE A 304 3.76 11.02 -7.08
C PHE A 304 3.02 11.70 -8.24
N LYS A 305 1.68 11.80 -8.20
CA LYS A 305 0.92 12.49 -9.25
C LYS A 305 1.17 14.00 -9.15
N ARG A 306 1.71 14.60 -10.22
CA ARG A 306 1.77 16.07 -10.34
C ARG A 306 0.34 16.57 -10.46
N CYS A 307 -0.02 17.62 -9.72
CA CYS A 307 -1.24 18.35 -10.02
C CYS A 307 -1.07 18.95 -11.42
N SER A 308 -1.67 18.33 -12.44
CA SER A 308 -1.94 19.01 -13.69
C SER A 308 -2.82 20.22 -13.34
N ARG A 309 -2.25 21.42 -13.38
CA ARG A 309 -3.08 22.61 -13.51
C ARG A 309 -3.83 22.43 -14.84
N PRO A 310 -5.16 22.58 -14.88
CA PRO A 310 -5.81 22.78 -16.18
C PRO A 310 -5.15 24.02 -16.77
N ASP A 311 -4.56 23.86 -17.96
CA ASP A 311 -3.79 24.89 -18.62
C ASP A 311 -4.57 26.21 -18.64
N LEU A 312 -3.95 27.24 -18.07
CA LEU A 312 -4.18 28.58 -18.56
C LEU A 312 -3.55 28.57 -19.95
N SER A 313 -4.39 28.51 -20.98
CA SER A 313 -4.02 28.65 -22.38
C SER A 313 -2.98 29.77 -22.54
N PRO A 314 -1.82 29.51 -23.16
CA PRO A 314 -0.84 30.56 -23.42
C PRO A 314 -1.38 31.42 -24.57
N THR A 315 -2.11 32.48 -24.25
CA THR A 315 -2.29 33.58 -25.20
C THR A 315 -0.95 34.28 -25.34
N LEU A 316 -0.25 33.86 -26.39
CA LEU A 316 0.60 34.62 -27.28
C LEU A 316 0.66 36.13 -27.00
N GLU A 317 1.75 36.61 -26.38
CA GLU A 317 2.35 37.90 -26.71
C GLU A 317 3.89 37.77 -26.76
N SER A 318 4.38 37.79 -27.99
CA SER A 318 5.58 38.45 -28.57
C SER A 318 6.90 38.62 -27.78
N PRO A 319 8.07 38.57 -28.46
CA PRO A 319 9.37 38.37 -27.84
C PRO A 319 10.11 39.69 -27.56
N LEU A 320 10.59 39.90 -26.33
CA LEU A 320 11.86 40.57 -26.05
C LEU A 320 12.14 40.51 -24.54
N SER A 321 13.21 39.82 -24.15
CA SER A 321 14.29 40.39 -23.34
C SER A 321 15.23 39.28 -22.86
N SER A 322 16.47 39.40 -23.30
CA SER A 322 17.68 38.76 -22.85
C SER A 322 17.92 38.92 -21.34
N GLN A 323 18.24 37.81 -20.65
CA GLN A 323 19.29 37.65 -19.63
C GLN A 323 19.13 36.23 -19.02
N GLN A 324 20.05 35.29 -19.28
CA GLN A 324 21.15 34.91 -18.36
C GLN A 324 20.61 34.54 -16.96
N THR A 325 20.78 33.34 -16.42
CA THR A 325 22.08 32.78 -16.03
C THR A 325 21.94 31.30 -15.64
N VAL A 326 22.97 30.54 -15.98
CA VAL A 326 23.36 29.23 -15.45
C VAL A 326 23.50 29.27 -13.92
N CYS A 327 22.98 28.26 -13.23
CA CYS A 327 23.50 27.61 -12.01
C CYS A 327 22.68 26.35 -11.72
#